data_AF-A0A8J9VQZ6-F1
#
_entry.id   AF-A0A8J9VQZ6-F1
#
_cell.length_a   1.000
_cell.length_b   1.000
_cell.length_c   1.000
_cell.angle_alpha   90.00
_cell.angle_beta   90.00
_cell.angle_gamma   90.00
#
_symmetry.space_group_name_H-M   'P 1'
#
loop_
_entity.id
_entity.type
_entity.pdbx_description
1 polymer ?
#
loop_
_entity_poly.entity_id
_entity_poly.type
_entity_poly.pdbx_seq_one_letter_code
_entity_poly.pdbx_strand_id
1 'polypeptide(L)'
;MLVKSNLFAKKYWPIATRFASLFGVAQNYGNIKRAPEILTCQIVCQRSITTIQQEFSKTYRSFGYRQHSKDSFKLLDSKRHSNLYNAQTRSFIFGRNRDSAKKRKKRIPNLILVQNPFTWLMNKIDFGVLKYVWDPDFQEKEFKFGTKQAISRVTQVISHGQYSELNGLLTKAARLSLLRELDRNWGIKQRALLALKHEDIQISSPRKVYFIRIGDKKFCDVDMAFLALKWTPINSIESLLFTEIFARFHREYTPHCIPEWTIAYFKVTRFEVLRR
;
A
#
# COMPACT_ATOMS: atom_id res chain seq x y z
N MET A 1 5.54 54.46 23.08
CA MET A 1 6.95 54.13 23.40
C MET A 1 6.93 52.89 24.27
N LEU A 2 7.55 51.74 24.01
CA LEU A 2 8.63 51.34 23.11
C LEU A 2 8.30 49.94 22.57
N VAL A 3 8.40 49.80 21.25
CA VAL A 3 8.33 48.53 20.50
C VAL A 3 9.70 47.86 20.58
N LYS A 4 9.75 46.54 20.75
CA LYS A 4 10.87 45.71 20.28
C LYS A 4 10.36 44.42 19.63
N SER A 5 10.46 44.40 18.31
CA SER A 5 10.49 43.24 17.44
C SER A 5 11.93 42.75 17.26
N ASN A 6 12.11 41.43 17.14
CA ASN A 6 13.03 40.71 16.24
C ASN A 6 12.89 39.20 16.52
N LEU A 7 12.20 38.42 15.70
CA LEU A 7 12.61 37.79 14.42
C LEU A 7 13.68 36.69 14.54
N PHE A 8 13.22 35.47 14.22
CA PHE A 8 13.87 34.41 13.43
C PHE A 8 15.20 33.79 13.89
N ALA A 9 15.10 32.55 14.38
CA ALA A 9 16.08 31.50 14.12
C ALA A 9 15.42 30.10 14.07
N LYS A 10 15.18 29.63 12.82
CA LYS A 10 15.36 28.25 12.28
C LYS A 10 15.36 27.12 13.34
N LYS A 11 14.40 26.18 13.44
CA LYS A 11 13.72 25.31 12.44
C LYS A 11 14.65 24.50 11.52
N TYR A 12 15.58 23.73 12.09
CA TYR A 12 16.10 22.48 11.51
C TYR A 12 16.64 21.63 12.65
N TRP A 13 16.12 20.42 12.84
CA TRP A 13 16.76 19.21 13.40
C TRP A 13 15.71 18.10 13.41
N PRO A 14 15.90 17.04 12.60
CA PRO A 14 16.13 15.73 13.22
C PRO A 14 17.04 14.86 12.34
N ILE A 15 18.36 15.03 12.45
CA ILE A 15 19.32 14.05 11.93
C ILE A 15 20.07 13.39 13.09
N ALA A 16 20.31 14.14 14.18
CA ALA A 16 21.08 13.66 15.34
C ALA A 16 20.44 12.50 16.10
N THR A 17 19.10 12.38 16.13
CA THR A 17 18.42 11.31 16.89
C THR A 17 18.43 9.94 16.21
N ARG A 18 18.80 9.84 14.91
CA ARG A 18 18.89 8.54 14.22
C ARG A 18 20.26 7.86 14.36
N PHE A 19 21.31 8.63 14.61
CA PHE A 19 22.66 8.09 14.87
C PHE A 19 22.97 7.92 16.36
N ALA A 20 22.22 8.57 17.26
CA ALA A 20 22.41 8.39 18.70
C ALA A 20 22.10 6.96 19.19
N SER A 21 21.35 6.15 18.43
CA SER A 21 21.17 4.71 18.72
C SER A 21 22.29 3.82 18.15
N LEU A 22 23.27 4.39 17.44
CA LEU A 22 24.39 3.67 16.82
C LEU A 22 25.71 3.75 17.61
N PHE A 23 25.90 4.75 18.49
CA PHE A 23 27.07 4.82 19.37
C PHE A 23 26.65 4.62 20.83
N GLY A 24 26.76 3.37 21.29
CA GLY A 24 26.78 3.07 22.72
C GLY A 24 28.04 3.68 23.33
N VAL A 25 27.90 4.84 23.98
CA VAL A 25 28.94 5.37 24.86
C VAL A 25 28.79 4.68 26.22
N ALA A 26 29.71 3.76 26.48
CA ALA A 26 30.00 3.28 27.82
C ALA A 26 30.60 4.43 28.64
N GLN A 27 29.99 4.77 29.77
CA GLN A 27 30.67 5.33 30.95
C GLN A 27 29.98 4.88 32.24
N ASN A 28 30.79 4.85 33.29
CA ASN A 28 30.75 3.98 34.45
C ASN A 28 30.05 4.59 35.67
N TYR A 29 29.59 3.69 36.55
CA TYR A 29 29.37 3.78 38.01
C TYR A 29 28.71 5.02 38.66
N GLY A 30 27.59 4.76 39.35
CA GLY A 30 27.06 5.60 40.42
C GLY A 30 25.84 4.96 41.09
N ASN A 31 26.05 4.35 42.25
CA ASN A 31 25.01 3.90 43.19
C ASN A 31 23.95 4.98 43.46
N ILE A 32 22.66 4.63 43.53
CA ILE A 32 21.70 5.10 44.55
C ILE A 32 20.37 4.29 44.47
N LYS A 33 20.13 3.55 45.56
CA LYS A 33 18.90 3.16 46.28
C LYS A 33 17.58 2.86 45.53
N ARG A 34 17.07 1.65 45.78
CA ARG A 34 15.68 1.18 45.56
C ARG A 34 14.68 1.84 46.53
N ALA A 35 13.50 2.20 46.03
CA ALA A 35 12.20 2.17 46.71
C ALA A 35 11.06 2.27 45.65
N PRO A 36 9.79 1.92 45.95
CA PRO A 36 9.01 1.05 45.07
C PRO A 36 7.81 1.70 44.35
N GLU A 37 7.32 0.95 43.35
CA GLU A 37 5.92 0.74 42.94
C GLU A 37 5.02 1.87 42.36
N ILE A 38 4.58 1.56 41.13
CA ILE A 38 3.20 1.66 40.60
C ILE A 38 2.75 3.01 39.99
N LEU A 39 2.05 2.85 38.85
CA LEU A 39 1.28 3.82 38.05
C LEU A 39 2.10 4.77 37.16
N THR A 40 2.34 4.35 35.91
CA THR A 40 2.29 5.21 34.70
C THR A 40 2.56 4.43 33.41
N CYS A 41 1.76 3.37 33.15
CA CYS A 41 1.87 2.63 31.89
C CYS A 41 0.55 2.67 31.10
N GLN A 42 0.00 3.87 30.88
CA GLN A 42 -1.12 4.08 29.94
C GLN A 42 -1.02 5.34 29.07
N ILE A 43 -0.09 6.25 29.32
CA ILE A 43 -0.12 7.59 28.69
C ILE A 43 0.70 7.68 27.38
N VAL A 44 1.63 6.75 27.13
CA VAL A 44 2.49 6.83 25.92
C VAL A 44 1.81 6.26 24.68
N CYS A 45 0.82 5.37 24.81
CA CYS A 45 0.13 4.76 23.66
C CYS A 45 -0.93 5.66 23.01
N GLN A 46 -1.44 6.67 23.72
CA GLN A 46 -2.48 7.56 23.16
C GLN A 46 -1.91 8.73 22.34
N ARG A 47 -0.69 9.19 22.63
CA ARG A 47 -0.08 10.32 21.91
C ARG A 47 0.33 10.01 20.47
N SER A 48 0.33 8.73 20.06
CA SER A 48 0.64 8.33 18.67
C SER A 48 -0.58 8.34 17.74
N ILE A 49 -1.81 8.41 18.26
CA ILE A 49 -3.04 8.29 17.46
C ILE A 49 -3.45 9.64 16.86
N THR A 50 -3.22 10.74 17.57
CA THR A 50 -3.66 12.08 17.13
C THR A 50 -2.75 12.70 16.08
N THR A 51 -1.46 12.34 16.02
CA THR A 51 -0.54 12.82 14.97
C THR A 51 -0.77 12.12 13.63
N ILE A 52 -1.43 10.95 13.62
CA ILE A 52 -1.73 10.19 12.41
C ILE A 52 -2.80 10.91 11.59
N GLN A 53 -3.80 11.56 12.21
CA GLN A 53 -4.91 12.20 11.50
C GLN A 53 -4.53 13.41 10.63
N GLN A 54 -3.40 14.07 10.86
CA GLN A 54 -3.08 15.36 10.25
C GLN A 54 -2.30 15.28 8.92
N GLU A 55 -1.71 14.14 8.56
CA GLU A 55 -0.95 13.97 7.30
C GLU A 55 -1.78 13.41 6.12
N PHE A 56 -3.09 13.17 6.30
CA PHE A 56 -3.91 12.42 5.34
C PHE A 56 -4.43 13.19 4.12
N SER A 57 -4.22 14.50 4.02
CA SER A 57 -4.64 15.26 2.83
C SER A 57 -3.52 15.36 1.80
N LYS A 58 -3.37 14.34 0.95
CA LYS A 58 -2.65 14.48 -0.31
C LYS A 58 -3.64 14.46 -1.47
N THR A 59 -3.68 15.57 -2.19
CA THR A 59 -4.53 15.80 -3.36
C THR A 59 -4.07 14.91 -4.52
N TYR A 60 -4.93 13.98 -4.93
CA TYR A 60 -4.72 13.18 -6.12
C TYR A 60 -5.31 13.91 -7.33
N ARG A 61 -4.51 14.11 -8.38
CA ARG A 61 -4.99 14.62 -9.68
C ARG A 61 -5.09 13.44 -10.65
N SER A 62 -6.30 13.04 -10.99
CA SER A 62 -6.55 12.18 -12.15
C SER A 62 -6.50 13.05 -13.41
N PHE A 63 -5.49 12.86 -14.26
CA PHE A 63 -5.48 13.50 -15.58
C PHE A 63 -6.44 12.75 -16.52
N GLY A 64 -7.38 13.51 -17.12
CA GLY A 64 -8.29 13.03 -18.14
C GLY A 64 -7.58 12.64 -19.44
N TYR A 65 -8.14 11.68 -20.15
CA TYR A 65 -7.58 11.09 -21.37
C TYR A 65 -7.71 12.05 -22.57
N ARG A 66 -6.60 12.45 -23.19
CA ARG A 66 -6.58 13.11 -24.51
C ARG A 66 -6.86 12.06 -25.59
N GLN A 67 -8.06 12.12 -26.20
CA GLN A 67 -8.35 11.39 -27.43
C GLN A 67 -7.52 12.02 -28.57
N HIS A 68 -6.56 11.28 -29.11
CA HIS A 68 -6.03 11.59 -30.43
C HIS A 68 -6.85 10.79 -31.45
N SER A 69 -7.85 11.47 -32.01
CA SER A 69 -8.58 11.05 -33.21
C SER A 69 -7.61 11.08 -34.40
N LYS A 70 -7.58 10.01 -35.20
CA LYS A 70 -7.05 10.01 -36.56
C LYS A 70 -7.91 9.04 -37.40
N ASP A 71 -8.90 9.63 -38.05
CA ASP A 71 -9.38 9.37 -39.41
C ASP A 71 -9.70 10.79 -39.93
N SER A 72 -9.36 11.27 -41.13
CA SER A 72 -9.24 10.66 -42.44
C SER A 72 -8.73 11.73 -43.41
N PHE A 73 -8.00 11.39 -44.47
CA PHE A 73 -8.23 12.04 -45.77
C PHE A 73 -7.85 11.11 -46.94
N LYS A 74 -8.73 11.07 -47.93
CA LYS A 74 -8.71 10.21 -49.11
C LYS A 74 -7.97 10.88 -50.28
N LEU A 75 -7.71 10.04 -51.29
CA LEU A 75 -7.63 10.31 -52.75
C LEU A 75 -6.29 10.81 -53.31
N LEU A 76 -5.66 9.96 -54.13
CA LEU A 76 -5.71 10.11 -55.58
C LEU A 76 -5.37 8.79 -56.31
N ASP A 77 -6.04 8.65 -57.44
CA ASP A 77 -6.19 7.52 -58.35
C ASP A 77 -5.06 7.52 -59.42
N SER A 78 -4.56 6.34 -59.84
CA SER A 78 -3.96 6.15 -61.17
C SER A 78 -3.66 4.67 -61.48
N LYS A 79 -4.60 4.02 -62.18
CA LYS A 79 -4.41 3.34 -63.50
C LYS A 79 -3.07 2.63 -63.81
N ARG A 80 -3.08 1.28 -63.93
CA ARG A 80 -3.04 0.47 -65.19
C ARG A 80 -2.42 -0.95 -65.03
N HIS A 81 -3.12 -1.91 -65.66
CA HIS A 81 -2.68 -3.15 -66.34
C HIS A 81 -1.90 -4.23 -65.54
N SER A 82 -2.06 -5.55 -65.72
CA SER A 82 -2.90 -6.40 -66.59
C SER A 82 -2.65 -7.87 -66.21
N ASN A 83 -3.70 -8.70 -66.27
CA ASN A 83 -3.69 -10.15 -66.58
C ASN A 83 -2.97 -11.08 -65.56
N LEU A 84 -3.33 -12.35 -65.29
CA LEU A 84 -3.90 -13.40 -66.12
C LEU A 84 -4.21 -14.63 -65.20
N TYR A 85 -5.29 -15.37 -65.52
CA TYR A 85 -5.72 -16.73 -65.12
C TYR A 85 -5.44 -17.29 -63.70
N ASN A 86 -6.51 -17.53 -62.93
CA ASN A 86 -7.07 -18.89 -62.84
C ASN A 86 -8.44 -18.89 -62.13
N ALA A 87 -9.43 -19.41 -62.84
CA ALA A 87 -10.70 -19.80 -62.30
C ALA A 87 -10.51 -21.03 -61.41
N GLN A 88 -10.85 -20.91 -60.13
CA GLN A 88 -11.24 -22.04 -59.31
C GLN A 88 -12.37 -21.61 -58.39
N THR A 89 -13.58 -21.86 -58.89
CA THR A 89 -14.81 -21.94 -58.12
C THR A 89 -14.61 -22.95 -56.99
N ARG A 90 -14.38 -22.43 -55.78
CA ARG A 90 -14.69 -23.12 -54.54
C ARG A 90 -15.78 -22.31 -53.84
N SER A 91 -17.02 -22.64 -54.16
CA SER A 91 -18.08 -22.66 -53.15
C SER A 91 -17.53 -23.45 -51.96
N PHE A 92 -17.60 -22.93 -50.74
CA PHE A 92 -17.83 -23.69 -49.49
C PHE A 92 -17.81 -22.73 -48.29
N ILE A 93 -19.00 -22.62 -47.68
CA ILE A 93 -19.25 -22.40 -46.26
C ILE A 93 -18.95 -20.99 -45.73
N PHE A 94 -20.03 -20.19 -45.71
CA PHE A 94 -20.28 -19.19 -44.67
C PHE A 94 -20.16 -19.85 -43.29
N GLY A 95 -18.94 -19.87 -42.76
CA GLY A 95 -18.67 -20.13 -41.35
C GLY A 95 -19.21 -18.94 -40.55
N ARG A 96 -20.48 -19.02 -40.17
CA ARG A 96 -21.10 -18.17 -39.16
C ARG A 96 -20.38 -18.46 -37.85
N ASN A 97 -19.23 -17.82 -37.66
CA ASN A 97 -18.42 -17.92 -36.46
C ASN A 97 -19.21 -17.22 -35.34
N ARG A 98 -20.00 -18.02 -34.63
CA ARG A 98 -20.77 -17.61 -33.46
C ARG A 98 -19.81 -17.05 -32.42
N ASP A 99 -19.79 -15.73 -32.32
CA ASP A 99 -19.80 -14.98 -31.07
C ASP A 99 -19.00 -15.59 -29.90
N SER A 100 -17.68 -15.69 -30.03
CA SER A 100 -16.84 -15.46 -28.85
C SER A 100 -16.57 -13.96 -28.77
N ALA A 101 -17.55 -13.20 -28.32
CA ALA A 101 -17.38 -11.81 -27.91
C ALA A 101 -16.33 -11.79 -26.79
N LYS A 102 -15.04 -11.73 -27.17
CA LYS A 102 -13.94 -11.45 -26.26
C LYS A 102 -14.28 -10.11 -25.63
N LYS A 103 -14.89 -10.14 -24.43
CA LYS A 103 -15.06 -8.98 -23.56
C LYS A 103 -13.70 -8.30 -23.52
N ARG A 104 -13.55 -7.20 -24.26
CA ARG A 104 -12.32 -6.40 -24.27
C ARG A 104 -12.10 -6.03 -22.81
N LYS A 105 -11.11 -6.66 -22.16
CA LYS A 105 -10.75 -6.37 -20.77
C LYS A 105 -10.52 -4.87 -20.71
N LYS A 106 -11.43 -4.13 -20.06
CA LYS A 106 -11.33 -2.67 -19.95
C LYS A 106 -10.02 -2.39 -19.23
N ARG A 107 -9.14 -1.61 -19.87
CA ARG A 107 -7.84 -1.26 -19.27
C ARG A 107 -8.11 -0.44 -18.01
N ILE A 108 -7.57 -0.89 -16.89
CA ILE A 108 -7.61 -0.15 -15.63
C ILE A 108 -6.66 1.05 -15.78
N PRO A 109 -7.05 2.28 -15.40
CA PRO A 109 -6.14 3.41 -15.46
C PRO A 109 -4.93 3.17 -14.52
N ASN A 110 -3.77 3.67 -14.92
CA ASN A 110 -2.56 3.58 -14.11
C ASN A 110 -2.60 4.62 -13.00
N LEU A 111 -2.46 4.19 -11.75
CA LEU A 111 -2.21 5.03 -10.60
C LEU A 111 -0.78 5.55 -10.65
N ILE A 112 -0.61 6.83 -10.37
CA ILE A 112 0.71 7.45 -10.20
C ILE A 112 0.74 8.06 -8.80
N LEU A 113 1.62 7.57 -7.94
CA LEU A 113 1.88 8.14 -6.63
C LEU A 113 3.14 9.02 -6.71
N VAL A 114 2.95 10.33 -6.64
CA VAL A 114 4.07 11.27 -6.52
C VAL A 114 4.47 11.33 -5.05
N GLN A 115 5.49 10.56 -4.70
CA GLN A 115 6.09 10.59 -3.37
C GLN A 115 7.14 11.71 -3.28
N ASN A 116 7.26 12.34 -2.11
CA ASN A 116 8.34 13.29 -1.84
C ASN A 116 9.70 12.55 -2.01
N PRO A 117 10.63 13.06 -2.84
CA PRO A 117 11.90 12.39 -3.10
C PRO A 117 12.73 12.17 -1.83
N PHE A 118 12.66 13.08 -0.86
CA PHE A 118 13.34 12.92 0.42
C PHE A 118 12.76 11.78 1.24
N THR A 119 11.44 11.64 1.28
CA THR A 119 10.80 10.51 1.97
C THR A 119 11.16 9.19 1.30
N TRP A 120 11.20 9.16 -0.04
CA TRP A 120 11.62 7.98 -0.78
C TRP A 120 13.06 7.59 -0.43
N LEU A 121 13.98 8.55 -0.43
CA LEU A 121 15.39 8.31 -0.11
C LEU A 121 15.56 7.82 1.34
N MET A 122 14.89 8.46 2.30
CA MET A 122 14.93 8.02 3.70
C MET A 122 14.43 6.59 3.88
N ASN A 123 13.36 6.21 3.18
CA ASN A 123 12.87 4.83 3.22
C ASN A 123 13.86 3.83 2.60
N LYS A 124 14.65 4.25 1.60
CA LYS A 124 15.74 3.43 1.06
C LYS A 124 16.88 3.25 2.05
N ILE A 125 17.26 4.30 2.75
CA ILE A 125 18.27 4.23 3.81
C ILE A 125 17.77 3.31 4.93
N ASP A 126 16.52 3.46 5.37
CA ASP A 126 15.94 2.64 6.43
C ASP A 126 15.88 1.16 6.04
N PHE A 127 15.50 0.82 4.80
CA PHE A 127 15.61 -0.56 4.32
C PHE A 127 17.05 -1.06 4.17
N GLY A 128 18.00 -0.17 3.87
CA GLY A 128 19.42 -0.49 3.92
C GLY A 128 19.87 -0.87 5.33
N VAL A 129 19.46 -0.11 6.34
CA VAL A 129 19.73 -0.42 7.75
C VAL A 129 19.10 -1.76 8.14
N LEU A 130 17.84 -2.01 7.75
CA LEU A 130 17.18 -3.30 7.98
C LEU A 130 18.01 -4.44 7.39
N LYS A 131 18.47 -4.31 6.14
CA LYS A 131 19.26 -5.34 5.48
C LYS A 131 20.64 -5.55 6.12
N TYR A 132 21.42 -4.49 6.31
CA TYR A 132 22.82 -4.65 6.71
C TYR A 132 23.03 -4.84 8.21
N VAL A 133 22.08 -4.40 9.05
CA VAL A 133 22.25 -4.39 10.52
C VAL A 133 21.36 -5.42 11.22
N TRP A 134 20.18 -5.72 10.67
CA TRP A 134 19.19 -6.56 11.34
C TRP A 134 18.98 -7.91 10.65
N ASP A 135 18.89 -7.92 9.32
CA ASP A 135 18.58 -9.11 8.53
C ASP A 135 19.30 -9.09 7.16
N PRO A 136 20.49 -9.71 7.06
CA PRO A 136 21.25 -9.79 5.81
C PRO A 136 20.50 -10.40 4.63
N ASP A 137 19.57 -11.31 4.92
CA ASP A 137 18.76 -12.03 3.93
C ASP A 137 17.55 -11.20 3.47
N PHE A 138 17.30 -10.04 4.08
CA PHE A 138 16.17 -9.19 3.73
C PHE A 138 16.27 -8.65 2.29
N GLN A 139 15.22 -8.92 1.51
CA GLN A 139 15.04 -8.37 0.18
C GLN A 139 13.80 -7.48 0.08
N GLU A 140 13.98 -6.19 -0.23
CA GLU A 140 12.87 -5.23 -0.35
C GLU A 140 11.84 -5.66 -1.42
N LYS A 141 12.28 -6.27 -2.52
CA LYS A 141 11.39 -6.71 -3.61
C LYS A 141 10.47 -7.83 -3.15
N GLU A 142 11.02 -8.84 -2.49
CA GLU A 142 10.26 -9.97 -1.94
C GLU A 142 9.33 -9.52 -0.82
N PHE A 143 9.80 -8.63 0.05
CA PHE A 143 8.97 -8.01 1.07
C PHE A 143 7.76 -7.29 0.46
N LYS A 144 7.95 -6.45 -0.55
CA LYS A 144 6.82 -5.78 -1.24
C LYS A 144 5.87 -6.77 -1.91
N PHE A 145 6.39 -7.85 -2.46
CA PHE A 145 5.57 -8.88 -3.08
C PHE A 145 4.74 -9.64 -2.04
N GLY A 146 5.37 -10.10 -0.96
CA GLY A 146 4.71 -10.82 0.15
C GLY A 146 3.67 -9.96 0.86
N THR A 147 3.98 -8.67 1.08
CA THR A 147 3.00 -7.74 1.68
C THR A 147 1.77 -7.56 0.77
N LYS A 148 1.93 -7.44 -0.56
CA LYS A 148 0.77 -7.43 -1.48
C LYS A 148 -0.05 -8.70 -1.40
N GLN A 149 0.58 -9.88 -1.32
CA GLN A 149 -0.12 -11.15 -1.16
C GLN A 149 -0.92 -11.19 0.15
N ALA A 150 -0.31 -10.78 1.26
CA ALA A 150 -0.96 -10.72 2.56
C ALA A 150 -2.20 -9.80 2.54
N ILE A 151 -2.09 -8.61 1.94
CA ILE A 151 -3.23 -7.68 1.80
C ILE A 151 -4.34 -8.27 0.91
N SER A 152 -3.97 -8.92 -0.20
CA SER A 152 -4.94 -9.63 -1.05
C SER A 152 -5.67 -10.72 -0.27
N ARG A 153 -4.95 -11.52 0.53
CA ARG A 153 -5.56 -12.57 1.36
C ARG A 153 -6.48 -11.99 2.42
N VAL A 154 -6.04 -10.97 3.17
CA VAL A 154 -6.85 -10.33 4.22
C VAL A 154 -8.14 -9.75 3.63
N THR A 155 -8.06 -9.02 2.52
CA THR A 155 -9.26 -8.43 1.88
C THR A 155 -10.22 -9.50 1.34
N GLN A 156 -9.69 -10.62 0.81
CA GLN A 156 -10.52 -11.76 0.43
C GLN A 156 -11.21 -12.39 1.65
N VAL A 157 -10.49 -12.63 2.74
CA VAL A 157 -11.08 -13.19 3.96
C VAL A 157 -12.21 -12.29 4.50
N ILE A 158 -12.02 -10.98 4.48
CA ILE A 158 -13.06 -10.00 4.88
C ILE A 158 -14.29 -10.11 3.97
N SER A 159 -14.09 -10.23 2.67
CA SER A 159 -15.19 -10.36 1.70
C SER A 159 -16.00 -11.64 1.87
N HIS A 160 -15.34 -12.77 2.18
CA HIS A 160 -16.00 -14.04 2.44
C HIS A 160 -16.58 -14.18 3.87
N GLY A 161 -16.23 -13.26 4.78
CA GLY A 161 -16.66 -13.32 6.18
C GLY A 161 -15.99 -14.42 7.03
N GLN A 162 -14.89 -15.02 6.54
CA GLN A 162 -14.20 -16.14 7.20
C GLN A 162 -13.13 -15.66 8.20
N TYR A 163 -13.52 -14.90 9.21
CA TYR A 163 -12.57 -14.20 10.10
C TYR A 163 -11.63 -15.11 10.92
N SER A 164 -11.90 -16.41 11.00
CA SER A 164 -10.99 -17.41 11.59
C SER A 164 -9.67 -17.50 10.83
N GLU A 165 -9.67 -17.29 9.51
CA GLU A 165 -8.48 -17.35 8.66
C GLU A 165 -7.55 -16.14 8.84
N LEU A 166 -7.99 -15.10 9.55
CA LEU A 166 -7.13 -13.97 9.92
C LEU A 166 -6.14 -14.33 11.04
N ASN A 167 -6.31 -15.47 11.69
CA ASN A 167 -5.37 -15.98 12.69
C ASN A 167 -4.02 -16.30 12.02
N GLY A 168 -2.92 -15.84 12.61
CA GLY A 168 -1.58 -15.99 12.04
C GLY A 168 -1.21 -14.90 11.02
N LEU A 169 -2.17 -14.40 10.24
CA LEU A 169 -1.95 -13.26 9.34
C LEU A 169 -1.85 -11.92 10.08
N LEU A 170 -2.75 -11.73 11.06
CA LEU A 170 -2.82 -10.53 11.89
C LEU A 170 -2.45 -10.86 13.34
N THR A 171 -1.85 -9.89 14.03
CA THR A 171 -1.72 -9.97 15.48
C THR A 171 -3.11 -9.96 16.13
N LYS A 172 -3.23 -10.53 17.33
CA LYS A 172 -4.51 -10.61 18.06
C LYS A 172 -5.15 -9.22 18.24
N ALA A 173 -4.33 -8.22 18.57
CA ALA A 173 -4.77 -6.84 18.74
C ALA A 173 -5.25 -6.22 17.41
N ALA A 174 -4.51 -6.41 16.31
CA ALA A 174 -4.86 -5.94 14.99
C ALA A 174 -6.20 -6.53 14.52
N ARG A 175 -6.38 -7.85 14.71
CA ARG A 175 -7.61 -8.56 14.36
C ARG A 175 -8.82 -7.99 15.11
N LEU A 176 -8.73 -7.81 16.42
CA LEU A 176 -9.83 -7.24 17.22
C LEU A 176 -10.13 -5.78 16.85
N SER A 177 -9.12 -4.99 16.47
CA SER A 177 -9.33 -3.64 15.96
C SER A 177 -10.06 -3.66 14.62
N LEU A 178 -9.63 -4.52 13.70
CA LEU A 178 -10.22 -4.69 12.38
C LEU A 178 -11.68 -5.12 12.46
N LEU A 179 -12.00 -6.14 13.26
CA LEU A 179 -13.38 -6.63 13.40
C LEU A 179 -14.31 -5.53 13.93
N ARG A 180 -13.87 -4.78 14.95
CA ARG A 180 -14.63 -3.64 15.47
C ARG A 180 -14.84 -2.55 14.42
N GLU A 181 -13.85 -2.27 13.59
CA GLU A 181 -13.95 -1.29 12.52
C GLU A 181 -14.91 -1.76 11.42
N LEU A 182 -14.84 -3.03 11.03
CA LEU A 182 -15.75 -3.62 10.04
C LEU A 182 -17.20 -3.53 10.55
N ASP A 183 -17.46 -3.96 11.78
CA ASP A 183 -18.80 -4.00 12.36
C ASP A 183 -19.44 -2.62 12.54
N ARG A 184 -18.64 -1.58 12.78
CA ARG A 184 -19.15 -0.21 12.96
C ARG A 184 -19.27 0.56 11.65
N ASN A 185 -18.29 0.43 10.75
CA ASN A 185 -18.13 1.35 9.62
C ASN A 185 -18.46 0.73 8.27
N TRP A 186 -18.53 -0.61 8.16
CA TRP A 186 -18.64 -1.30 6.88
C TRP A 186 -19.93 -2.09 6.74
N GLY A 187 -20.74 -1.74 5.75
CA GLY A 187 -21.91 -2.51 5.36
C GLY A 187 -21.55 -3.82 4.64
N ILE A 188 -22.44 -4.81 4.69
CA ILE A 188 -22.25 -6.15 4.08
C ILE A 188 -21.87 -6.05 2.59
N LYS A 189 -22.55 -5.19 1.83
CA LYS A 189 -22.27 -4.97 0.39
C LYS A 189 -20.86 -4.42 0.15
N GLN A 190 -20.39 -3.50 1.00
CA GLN A 190 -19.04 -2.92 0.86
C GLN A 190 -17.96 -3.95 1.18
N ARG A 191 -18.15 -4.77 2.23
CA ARG A 191 -17.22 -5.86 2.58
C ARG A 191 -17.09 -6.87 1.44
N ALA A 192 -18.21 -7.26 0.83
CA ALA A 192 -18.21 -8.17 -0.32
C ALA A 192 -17.38 -7.63 -1.50
N LEU A 193 -17.44 -6.32 -1.76
CA LEU A 193 -16.69 -5.66 -2.83
C LEU A 193 -15.20 -5.43 -2.51
N LEU A 194 -14.79 -5.56 -1.25
CA LEU A 194 -13.43 -5.28 -0.80
C LEU A 194 -12.39 -6.29 -1.30
N ALA A 195 -12.79 -7.48 -1.74
CA ALA A 195 -11.85 -8.52 -2.19
C ALA A 195 -10.93 -8.00 -3.30
N LEU A 196 -9.63 -7.86 -3.00
CA LEU A 196 -8.60 -7.47 -3.96
C LEU A 196 -7.79 -8.69 -4.37
N LYS A 197 -7.43 -8.75 -5.65
CA LYS A 197 -6.38 -9.64 -6.15
C LYS A 197 -5.04 -8.94 -6.08
N HIS A 198 -3.96 -9.73 -6.15
CA HIS A 198 -2.60 -9.20 -6.25
C HIS A 198 -2.44 -8.22 -7.43
N GLU A 199 -3.06 -8.53 -8.57
CA GLU A 199 -3.03 -7.71 -9.79
C GLU A 199 -3.80 -6.39 -9.68
N ASP A 200 -4.80 -6.31 -8.79
CA ASP A 200 -5.58 -5.09 -8.57
C ASP A 200 -4.77 -4.03 -7.80
N ILE A 201 -3.76 -4.47 -7.02
CA ILE A 201 -2.88 -3.62 -6.21
C ILE A 201 -1.75 -3.06 -7.07
N GLN A 202 -1.96 -1.87 -7.62
CA GLN A 202 -1.01 -1.22 -8.51
C GLN A 202 0.21 -0.67 -7.75
N ILE A 203 -0.02 0.02 -6.63
CA ILE A 203 1.05 0.69 -5.88
C ILE A 203 1.17 0.08 -4.49
N SER A 204 2.40 -0.26 -4.10
CA SER A 204 2.80 -0.61 -2.73
C SER A 204 3.96 0.29 -2.32
N SER A 205 3.68 1.26 -1.46
CA SER A 205 4.65 2.29 -1.06
C SER A 205 4.97 2.16 0.43
N PRO A 206 6.25 2.00 0.79
CA PRO A 206 6.69 2.13 2.18
C PRO A 206 6.52 3.57 2.64
N ARG A 207 6.00 3.75 3.84
CA ARG A 207 5.83 5.06 4.49
C ARG A 207 6.96 5.32 5.47
N LYS A 208 7.17 4.40 6.41
CA LYS A 208 8.16 4.54 7.48
C LYS A 208 8.55 3.18 8.03
N VAL A 209 9.81 3.06 8.43
CA VAL A 209 10.34 1.88 9.15
C VAL A 209 10.67 2.31 10.57
N TYR A 210 10.31 1.46 11.52
CA TYR A 210 10.59 1.64 12.94
C TYR A 210 11.48 0.50 13.41
N PHE A 211 12.51 0.87 14.15
CA PHE A 211 13.43 -0.04 14.81
C PHE A 211 13.25 0.15 16.30
N ILE A 212 12.75 -0.88 16.97
CA ILE A 212 12.41 -0.84 18.40
C ILE A 212 13.32 -1.83 19.12
N ARG A 213 14.03 -1.38 20.14
CA ARG A 213 14.84 -2.22 21.01
C ARG A 213 14.35 -2.06 22.44
N ILE A 214 13.96 -3.17 23.07
CA ILE A 214 13.46 -3.20 24.45
C ILE A 214 14.23 -4.31 25.17
N GLY A 215 15.22 -3.92 25.98
CA GLY A 215 16.20 -4.87 26.52
C GLY A 215 16.90 -5.61 25.37
N ASP A 216 16.89 -6.94 25.42
CA ASP A 216 17.48 -7.79 24.38
C ASP A 216 16.55 -8.07 23.20
N LYS A 217 15.29 -7.61 23.28
CA LYS A 217 14.31 -7.82 22.22
C LYS A 217 14.45 -6.75 21.14
N LYS A 218 14.40 -7.21 19.89
CA LYS A 218 14.53 -6.38 18.69
C LYS A 218 13.27 -6.55 17.85
N PHE A 219 12.55 -5.46 17.60
CA PHE A 219 11.37 -5.45 16.75
C PHE A 219 11.54 -4.47 15.59
N CYS A 220 10.98 -4.84 14.45
CA CYS A 220 10.89 -3.97 13.28
C CYS A 220 9.44 -3.84 12.84
N ASP A 221 8.98 -2.59 12.74
CA ASP A 221 7.69 -2.28 12.13
C ASP A 221 7.89 -1.55 10.81
N VAL A 222 7.14 -1.93 9.79
CA VAL A 222 7.14 -1.28 8.48
C VAL A 222 5.72 -0.84 8.13
N ASP A 223 5.53 0.47 8.03
CA ASP A 223 4.29 1.06 7.55
C ASP A 223 4.25 1.06 6.03
N MET A 224 3.18 0.50 5.49
CA MET A 224 2.95 0.34 4.06
C MET A 224 1.59 0.94 3.67
N ALA A 225 1.57 1.62 2.53
CA ALA A 225 0.35 2.05 1.87
C ALA A 225 0.17 1.31 0.54
N PHE A 226 -1.05 0.83 0.31
CA PHE A 226 -1.44 0.11 -0.89
C PHE A 226 -2.55 0.88 -1.60
N LEU A 227 -2.38 1.06 -2.90
CA LEU A 227 -3.40 1.65 -3.77
C LEU A 227 -3.83 0.60 -4.77
N ALA A 228 -5.12 0.33 -4.79
CA ALA A 228 -5.74 -0.65 -5.66
C ALA A 228 -6.85 -0.03 -6.50
N LEU A 229 -6.97 -0.53 -7.72
CA LEU A 229 -8.05 -0.22 -8.64
C LEU A 229 -8.60 -1.51 -9.22
N LYS A 230 -9.92 -1.66 -9.19
CA LYS A 230 -10.59 -2.86 -9.67
C LYS A 230 -11.91 -2.52 -10.34
N TRP A 231 -12.22 -3.18 -11.46
CA TRP A 231 -13.56 -3.13 -12.03
C TRP A 231 -14.48 -4.11 -11.30
N THR A 232 -15.62 -3.62 -10.81
CA THR A 232 -16.62 -4.46 -10.15
C THR A 232 -18.03 -4.16 -10.68
N PRO A 233 -18.83 -5.19 -11.00
CA PRO A 233 -20.22 -4.99 -11.39
C PRO A 233 -21.05 -4.63 -10.15
N ILE A 234 -21.53 -3.40 -10.09
CA ILE A 234 -22.45 -2.94 -9.04
C ILE A 234 -23.80 -2.71 -9.72
N ASN A 235 -24.82 -3.49 -9.36
CA ASN A 235 -26.15 -3.45 -9.98
C ASN A 235 -26.09 -3.54 -11.52
N SER A 236 -25.31 -4.48 -12.04
CA SER A 236 -25.07 -4.69 -13.49
C SER A 236 -24.33 -3.57 -14.23
N ILE A 237 -23.90 -2.51 -13.53
CA ILE A 237 -23.07 -1.44 -14.07
C ILE A 237 -21.62 -1.67 -13.63
N GLU A 238 -20.71 -1.79 -14.61
CA GLU A 238 -19.27 -1.87 -14.32
C GLU A 238 -18.78 -0.53 -13.79
N SER A 239 -18.45 -0.51 -12.50
CA SER A 239 -17.91 0.66 -11.81
C SER A 239 -16.46 0.43 -11.44
N LEU A 240 -15.66 1.49 -11.45
CA LEU A 240 -14.25 1.42 -11.05
C LEU A 240 -14.16 1.66 -9.55
N LEU A 241 -13.66 0.70 -8.82
CA LEU A 241 -13.45 0.79 -7.39
C LEU A 241 -12.01 1.23 -7.11
N PHE A 242 -11.87 2.30 -6.34
CA PHE A 242 -10.60 2.74 -5.79
C PHE A 242 -10.54 2.40 -4.31
N THR A 243 -9.43 1.76 -3.90
CA THR A 243 -9.21 1.37 -2.52
C THR A 243 -7.80 1.75 -2.08
N GLU A 244 -7.70 2.48 -0.98
CA GLU A 244 -6.45 2.76 -0.29
C GLU A 244 -6.45 2.00 1.04
N ILE A 245 -5.39 1.23 1.25
CA ILE A 245 -5.20 0.41 2.45
C ILE A 245 -3.88 0.83 3.09
N PHE A 246 -3.93 1.02 4.39
CA PHE A 246 -2.75 1.21 5.22
C PHE A 246 -2.56 -0.01 6.11
N ALA A 247 -1.34 -0.55 6.14
CA ALA A 247 -1.01 -1.66 7.01
C ALA A 247 0.38 -1.49 7.62
N ARG A 248 0.53 -1.94 8.87
CA ARG A 248 1.81 -2.07 9.57
C ARG A 248 2.19 -3.53 9.63
N PHE A 249 3.35 -3.85 9.08
CA PHE A 249 3.96 -5.16 9.19
C PHE A 249 4.94 -5.16 10.34
N HIS A 250 4.89 -6.18 11.18
CA HIS A 250 5.70 -6.36 12.37
C HIS A 250 6.51 -7.64 12.25
N ARG A 251 7.77 -7.58 12.70
CA ARG A 251 8.65 -8.73 12.80
C ARG A 251 9.52 -8.62 14.04
N GLU A 252 9.63 -9.74 14.75
CA GLU A 252 10.52 -9.88 15.89
C GLU A 252 11.84 -10.54 15.44
N TYR A 253 12.96 -9.91 15.75
CA TYR A 253 14.33 -10.35 15.47
C TYR A 253 15.07 -10.75 16.76
N THR A 254 14.34 -11.04 17.83
CA THR A 254 14.91 -11.57 19.07
C THR A 254 15.54 -12.94 18.79
N PRO A 255 16.73 -13.26 19.34
CA PRO A 255 17.33 -14.58 19.19
C PRO A 255 16.37 -15.69 19.62
N HIS A 256 16.40 -16.82 18.91
CA HIS A 256 15.54 -18.00 19.15
C HIS A 256 14.04 -17.85 18.82
N CYS A 257 13.61 -16.72 18.25
CA CYS A 257 12.29 -16.59 17.65
C CYS A 257 12.37 -16.83 16.13
N ILE A 258 11.35 -17.48 15.56
CA ILE A 258 11.22 -17.59 14.10
C ILE A 258 10.72 -16.24 13.59
N PRO A 259 11.52 -15.52 12.79
CA PRO A 259 11.19 -14.15 12.44
C PRO A 259 10.22 -14.18 11.25
N GLU A 260 8.92 -14.21 11.51
CA GLU A 260 7.87 -14.08 10.49
C GLU A 260 7.28 -12.67 10.45
N TRP A 261 6.91 -12.21 9.25
CA TRP A 261 6.19 -10.95 9.08
C TRP A 261 4.70 -11.14 9.37
N THR A 262 4.18 -10.38 10.33
CA THR A 262 2.75 -10.39 10.68
C THR A 262 2.16 -8.99 10.56
N ILE A 263 0.85 -8.88 10.35
CA ILE A 263 0.17 -7.58 10.26
C ILE A 263 -0.23 -7.12 11.66
N ALA A 264 0.43 -6.07 12.16
CA ALA A 264 0.16 -5.47 13.47
C ALA A 264 -0.87 -4.34 13.41
N TYR A 265 -1.15 -3.80 12.23
CA TYR A 265 -2.23 -2.84 12.00
C TYR A 265 -2.75 -2.97 10.57
N PHE A 266 -4.07 -2.90 10.39
CA PHE A 266 -4.70 -2.92 9.08
C PHE A 266 -5.89 -1.97 9.11
N LYS A 267 -5.95 -1.08 8.12
CA LYS A 267 -7.05 -0.13 7.95
C LYS A 267 -7.28 0.17 6.49
N VAL A 268 -8.54 0.15 6.07
CA VAL A 268 -8.94 0.68 4.77
C VAL A 268 -9.21 2.18 4.95
N THR A 269 -8.33 3.02 4.44
CA THR A 269 -8.42 4.48 4.64
C THR A 269 -9.38 5.14 3.68
N ARG A 270 -9.47 4.61 2.45
CA ARG A 270 -10.34 5.15 1.40
C ARG A 270 -10.95 4.01 0.60
N PHE A 271 -12.25 4.10 0.36
CA PHE A 271 -13.00 3.13 -0.44
C PHE A 271 -14.06 3.89 -1.23
N GLU A 272 -13.82 4.05 -2.53
CA GLU A 272 -14.64 4.90 -3.38
C GLU A 272 -15.02 4.17 -4.65
N VAL A 273 -16.30 4.29 -5.00
CA VAL A 273 -16.82 3.84 -6.29
C VAL A 273 -16.74 5.04 -7.23
N LEU A 274 -15.78 5.01 -8.15
CA LEU A 274 -15.63 5.98 -9.21
C LEU A 274 -16.68 5.66 -10.29
N ARG A 275 -17.76 6.43 -10.27
CA ARG A 275 -18.75 6.45 -11.34
C ARG A 275 -18.17 7.24 -12.53
N ARG A 276 -18.50 6.79 -13.74
CA ARG A 276 -18.27 7.58 -14.95
C ARG A 276 -19.29 8.69 -15.06
#